data_AF-A0A443N3A2-F1
#
_entry.id   AF-A0A443N3A2-F1
#
_cell.length_a   1.000
_cell.length_b   1.000
_cell.length_c   1.000
_cell.angle_alpha   90.00
_cell.angle_beta   90.00
_cell.angle_gamma   90.00
#
_symmetry.space_group_name_H-M   'P 1'
#
loop_
_entity.id
_entity.type
_entity.pdbx_description
1 polymer ?
#
loop_
_entity_poly.entity_id
_entity_poly.type
_entity_poly.pdbx_seq_one_letter_code
_entity_poly.pdbx_strand_id
1 'polypeptide(L)'
;MDVYAFEDFLLEEKRRELEKLAAEQAERERKAEEQRQKEAEKAASEADRAQAKIEVERRRQIFQELMKNAVGSVHNVWHIKPSEFKAEDLVKFSYNRSSGPLAHSKEVWIHGGHNNWKDGLSIIGRLEHSVEEVGDWWHIDVVVPDQALILDWVFADGPPGSAKVYDNNNLQDFHAIVPKSIPGELYWVEEEHRLFRKFQEERRQREEAIRAKAEKTARMKAEMREKTMKMFLLSQKHIVYTEPLDVQAGSTVTVFYNPNNTVLSGKSEVWFRCSFNRWTHRYGPLPPQKMVPVESSSHLKATVKVPLDAYMLDFVFSEKEDGGIFDNKTGMDYHLPVTGGVIKAPPMHIVHVAVEMAPIAKVGGLGDVVTSLSRAVQDLGHNVDIILPKYDCLNLSNVKDFQFNRSYSWGGTEIKVWYGKVEGLSVYFLEPQNGMVSVGCIYGCRNDGKGLDFSATLLLSFYCKVALTL
;
A
#
# COMPACT_ATOMS: atom_id res chain seq x y z
N MET A 1 -15.42 48.90 -22.25
CA MET A 1 -15.40 47.68 -21.42
C MET A 1 -14.75 48.05 -20.11
N ASP A 2 -15.38 47.70 -18.99
CA ASP A 2 -14.74 47.74 -17.68
C ASP A 2 -13.49 46.84 -17.69
N VAL A 3 -12.39 47.27 -17.06
CA VAL A 3 -11.13 46.52 -17.00
C VAL A 3 -11.37 45.12 -16.45
N TYR A 4 -12.24 45.01 -15.44
CA TYR A 4 -12.61 43.74 -14.83
C TYR A 4 -13.40 42.82 -15.77
N ALA A 5 -14.28 43.37 -16.62
CA ALA A 5 -15.04 42.58 -17.59
C ALA A 5 -14.15 41.98 -18.69
N PHE A 6 -13.10 42.70 -19.10
CA PHE A 6 -12.11 42.18 -20.04
C PHE A 6 -11.23 41.08 -19.41
N GLU A 7 -10.81 41.27 -18.15
CA GLU A 7 -10.06 40.25 -17.41
C GLU A 7 -10.87 38.97 -17.16
N ASP A 8 -12.16 39.09 -16.83
CA ASP A 8 -13.05 37.94 -16.68
C ASP A 8 -13.19 37.15 -17.99
N PHE A 9 -13.29 37.84 -19.13
CA PHE A 9 -13.26 37.20 -20.44
C PHE A 9 -11.95 36.44 -20.69
N LEU A 10 -10.81 37.02 -20.32
CA LEU A 10 -9.50 36.33 -20.42
C LEU A 10 -9.43 35.09 -19.50
N LEU A 11 -10.05 35.13 -18.31
CA LEU A 11 -10.12 33.97 -17.42
C LEU A 11 -10.99 32.86 -18.00
N GLU A 12 -12.10 33.18 -18.66
CA GLU A 12 -12.95 32.22 -19.36
C GLU A 12 -12.20 31.54 -20.52
N GLU A 13 -11.50 32.30 -21.36
CA GLU A 13 -10.66 31.74 -22.43
C GLU A 13 -9.52 30.88 -21.87
N LYS A 14 -8.82 31.36 -20.84
CA LYS A 14 -7.76 30.59 -20.17
C LYS A 14 -8.29 29.28 -19.59
N ARG A 15 -9.50 29.27 -19.02
CA ARG A 15 -10.13 28.05 -18.53
C ARG A 15 -10.33 27.04 -19.67
N ARG A 16 -10.87 27.47 -20.81
CA ARG A 16 -11.08 26.61 -21.98
C ARG A 16 -9.76 26.07 -22.54
N GLU A 17 -8.73 26.90 -22.60
CA GLU A 17 -7.39 26.48 -23.02
C GLU A 17 -6.79 25.43 -22.08
N LEU A 18 -6.91 25.64 -20.76
CA LEU A 18 -6.44 24.68 -19.75
C LEU A 18 -7.19 23.35 -19.83
N GLU A 19 -8.51 23.37 -20.05
CA GLU A 19 -9.33 22.17 -20.24
C GLU A 19 -8.87 21.40 -21.49
N LYS A 20 -8.59 22.09 -22.60
CA LYS A 20 -8.08 21.49 -23.84
C LYS A 20 -6.68 20.89 -23.64
N LEU A 21 -5.75 21.64 -23.02
CA LEU A 21 -4.40 21.17 -22.72
C LEU A 21 -4.41 19.95 -21.80
N ALA A 22 -5.28 19.95 -20.77
CA ALA A 22 -5.43 18.82 -19.87
C ALA A 22 -5.96 17.58 -20.60
N ALA A 23 -6.91 17.75 -21.54
CA ALA A 23 -7.41 16.65 -22.36
C ALA A 23 -6.33 16.07 -23.29
N GLU A 24 -5.57 16.92 -23.97
CA GLU A 24 -4.46 16.50 -24.84
C GLU A 24 -3.34 15.79 -24.06
N GLN A 25 -2.98 16.33 -22.88
CA GLN A 25 -1.99 15.72 -22.00
C GLN A 25 -2.47 14.36 -21.48
N ALA A 26 -3.73 14.25 -21.05
CA ALA A 26 -4.32 12.98 -20.61
C ALA A 26 -4.32 11.93 -21.73
N GLU A 27 -4.57 12.34 -22.98
CA GLU A 27 -4.49 11.43 -24.13
C GLU A 27 -3.05 10.96 -24.39
N ARG A 28 -2.06 11.86 -24.31
CA ARG A 28 -0.64 11.51 -24.45
C ARG A 28 -0.18 10.57 -23.34
N GLU A 29 -0.54 10.85 -22.10
CA GLU A 29 -0.23 10.01 -20.94
C GLU A 29 -0.86 8.62 -21.07
N ARG A 30 -2.12 8.54 -21.53
CA ARG A 30 -2.79 7.26 -21.82
C ARG A 30 -2.02 6.44 -22.86
N LYS A 31 -1.66 7.06 -23.99
CA LYS A 31 -0.89 6.36 -25.05
C LYS A 31 0.49 5.91 -24.56
N ALA A 32 1.18 6.75 -23.79
CA ALA A 32 2.48 6.40 -23.21
C ALA A 32 2.39 5.27 -22.20
N GLU A 33 1.34 5.26 -21.37
CA GLU A 33 1.07 4.21 -20.40
C GLU A 33 0.72 2.88 -21.09
N GLU A 34 -0.14 2.90 -22.12
CA GLU A 34 -0.44 1.72 -22.93
C GLU A 34 0.83 1.12 -23.57
N GLN A 35 1.74 1.97 -24.06
CA GLN A 35 3.00 1.52 -24.63
C GLN A 35 3.90 0.88 -23.57
N ARG A 36 4.05 1.51 -22.39
CA ARG A 36 4.82 0.96 -21.26
C ARG A 36 4.25 -0.37 -20.78
N GLN A 37 2.92 -0.51 -20.72
CA GLN A 37 2.26 -1.75 -20.33
C GLN A 37 2.56 -2.89 -21.31
N LYS A 38 2.50 -2.62 -22.62
CA LYS A 38 2.85 -3.62 -23.65
C LYS A 38 4.31 -4.06 -23.55
N GLU A 39 5.23 -3.13 -23.35
CA GLU A 39 6.66 -3.43 -23.19
C GLU A 39 6.92 -4.24 -21.91
N ALA A 40 6.30 -3.86 -20.80
CA ALA A 40 6.38 -4.56 -19.53
C ALA A 40 5.79 -5.97 -19.60
N GLU A 41 4.63 -6.14 -20.25
CA GLU A 41 3.99 -7.44 -20.45
C GLU A 41 4.86 -8.37 -21.30
N LYS A 42 5.45 -7.85 -22.37
CA LYS A 42 6.38 -8.61 -23.21
C LYS A 42 7.61 -9.05 -22.41
N ALA A 43 8.24 -8.14 -21.67
CA ALA A 43 9.41 -8.45 -20.84
C ALA A 43 9.07 -9.47 -19.74
N ALA A 44 7.91 -9.33 -19.09
CA ALA A 44 7.43 -10.28 -18.09
C ALA A 44 7.17 -11.66 -18.70
N SER A 45 6.53 -11.72 -19.86
CA SER A 45 6.32 -12.98 -20.58
C SER A 45 7.64 -13.65 -21.01
N GLU A 46 8.65 -12.88 -21.40
CA GLU A 46 9.98 -13.42 -21.71
C GLU A 46 10.67 -13.97 -20.45
N ALA A 47 10.52 -13.29 -19.31
CA ALA A 47 11.02 -13.75 -18.02
C ALA A 47 10.31 -15.04 -17.54
N ASP A 48 8.99 -15.12 -17.65
CA ASP A 48 8.19 -16.31 -17.32
C ASP A 48 8.67 -17.52 -18.15
N ARG A 49 8.98 -17.30 -19.45
CA ARG A 49 9.50 -18.34 -20.34
C ARG A 49 10.92 -18.77 -19.96
N ALA A 50 11.80 -17.82 -19.63
CA ALA A 50 13.15 -18.13 -19.17
C ALA A 50 13.13 -18.93 -17.85
N GLN A 51 12.25 -18.57 -16.93
CA GLN A 51 12.06 -19.30 -15.67
C GLN A 51 11.55 -20.73 -15.91
N ALA A 52 10.58 -20.91 -16.82
CA ALA A 52 10.09 -22.24 -17.20
C ALA A 52 11.23 -23.13 -17.75
N LYS A 53 12.09 -22.59 -18.62
CA LYS A 53 13.25 -23.32 -19.15
C LYS A 53 14.24 -23.75 -18.07
N ILE A 54 14.56 -22.87 -17.13
CA ILE A 54 15.46 -23.16 -16.02
C ILE A 54 14.91 -24.30 -15.16
N GLU A 55 13.61 -24.25 -14.83
CA GLU A 55 12.96 -25.27 -14.02
C GLU A 55 12.84 -26.62 -14.75
N VAL A 56 12.55 -26.61 -16.05
CA VAL A 56 12.58 -27.83 -16.89
C VAL A 56 13.96 -28.44 -16.90
N GLU A 57 15.02 -27.66 -17.13
CA GLU A 57 16.38 -28.18 -17.17
C GLU A 57 16.80 -28.77 -15.82
N ARG A 58 16.42 -28.13 -14.71
CA ARG A 58 16.61 -28.67 -13.36
C ARG A 58 15.91 -30.02 -13.17
N ARG A 59 14.62 -30.11 -13.55
CA ARG A 59 13.84 -31.35 -13.47
C ARG A 59 14.43 -32.44 -14.36
N ARG A 60 14.92 -32.08 -15.54
CA ARG A 60 15.58 -32.99 -16.48
C ARG A 60 16.84 -33.59 -15.90
N GLN A 61 17.67 -32.80 -15.20
CA GLN A 61 18.87 -33.29 -14.54
C GLN A 61 18.55 -34.28 -13.42
N ILE A 62 17.56 -33.97 -12.56
CA ILE A 62 17.09 -34.90 -11.52
C ILE A 62 16.57 -36.19 -12.15
N PHE A 63 15.77 -36.05 -13.20
CA PHE A 63 15.21 -37.17 -13.93
C PHE A 63 16.30 -38.08 -14.55
N GLN A 64 17.35 -37.49 -15.12
CA GLN A 64 18.50 -38.25 -15.64
C GLN A 64 19.23 -39.04 -14.55
N GLU A 65 19.31 -38.51 -13.33
CA GLU A 65 19.92 -39.22 -12.21
C GLU A 65 19.04 -40.40 -11.76
N LEU A 66 17.71 -40.20 -11.65
CA LEU A 66 16.76 -41.26 -11.32
C LEU A 66 16.76 -42.39 -12.34
N MET A 67 16.88 -42.07 -13.64
CA MET A 67 16.98 -43.07 -14.71
C MET A 67 18.17 -44.01 -14.56
N LYS A 68 19.25 -43.62 -13.87
CA LYS A 68 20.40 -44.51 -13.61
C LYS A 68 20.09 -45.57 -12.57
N ASN A 69 19.19 -45.26 -11.62
CA ASN A 69 18.83 -46.14 -10.51
C ASN A 69 17.59 -46.98 -10.80
N ALA A 70 16.81 -46.59 -11.82
CA ALA A 70 15.62 -47.30 -12.23
C ALA A 70 15.97 -48.66 -12.86
N VAL A 71 15.40 -49.73 -12.30
CA VAL A 71 15.62 -51.12 -12.74
C VAL A 71 14.28 -51.75 -13.13
N GLY A 72 14.28 -52.76 -14.00
CA GLY A 72 13.03 -53.41 -14.45
C GLY A 72 12.47 -54.42 -13.43
N SER A 73 13.32 -54.90 -12.52
CA SER A 73 12.97 -55.81 -11.42
C SER A 73 14.18 -55.92 -10.50
N VAL A 74 13.95 -56.21 -9.22
CA VAL A 74 15.02 -56.62 -8.30
C VAL A 74 14.77 -58.06 -7.90
N HIS A 75 15.74 -58.93 -8.19
CA HIS A 75 15.62 -60.36 -7.95
C HIS A 75 15.21 -60.65 -6.51
N ASN A 76 14.16 -61.44 -6.34
CA ASN A 76 13.60 -61.85 -5.05
C ASN A 76 13.05 -60.71 -4.16
N VAL A 77 12.92 -59.48 -4.68
CA VAL A 77 12.34 -58.33 -3.96
C VAL A 77 11.06 -57.85 -4.64
N TRP A 78 11.10 -57.51 -5.93
CA TRP A 78 9.93 -57.05 -6.66
C TRP A 78 10.08 -57.22 -8.18
N HIS A 79 8.95 -57.34 -8.88
CA HIS A 79 8.87 -57.32 -10.34
C HIS A 79 7.56 -56.73 -10.85
N ILE A 80 7.55 -56.26 -12.10
CA ILE A 80 6.35 -55.79 -12.80
C ILE A 80 6.09 -56.71 -14.01
N LYS A 81 4.83 -57.13 -14.20
CA LYS A 81 4.40 -57.94 -15.36
C LYS A 81 3.21 -57.28 -16.08
N PRO A 82 3.22 -57.17 -17.43
CA PRO A 82 4.32 -57.51 -18.34
C PRO A 82 5.53 -56.57 -18.15
N SER A 83 6.72 -57.02 -18.55
CA SER A 83 7.96 -56.23 -18.45
C SER A 83 8.05 -55.10 -19.49
N GLU A 84 7.22 -55.15 -20.54
CA GLU A 84 7.03 -54.06 -21.50
C GLU A 84 5.63 -53.48 -21.36
N PHE A 85 5.55 -52.19 -21.03
CA PHE A 85 4.30 -51.47 -20.84
C PHE A 85 4.45 -49.98 -21.21
N LYS A 86 3.33 -49.29 -21.43
CA LYS A 86 3.24 -47.84 -21.63
C LYS A 86 2.30 -47.21 -20.59
N ALA A 87 2.19 -45.89 -20.64
CA ALA A 87 1.15 -45.15 -19.94
C ALA A 87 -0.24 -45.74 -20.25
N GLU A 88 -1.13 -45.70 -19.26
CA GLU A 88 -2.49 -46.24 -19.27
C GLU A 88 -2.63 -47.77 -19.35
N ASP A 89 -1.53 -48.52 -19.53
CA ASP A 89 -1.57 -49.98 -19.45
C ASP A 89 -1.84 -50.43 -17.99
N LEU A 90 -2.53 -51.56 -17.84
CA LEU A 90 -2.67 -52.24 -16.55
C LEU A 90 -1.47 -53.17 -16.35
N VAL A 91 -0.70 -52.95 -15.28
CA VAL A 91 0.48 -53.75 -14.93
C VAL A 91 0.34 -54.37 -13.54
N LYS A 92 0.83 -55.59 -13.39
CA LYS A 92 0.86 -56.29 -12.10
C LYS A 92 2.17 -56.00 -11.40
N PHE A 93 2.11 -55.27 -10.29
CA PHE A 93 3.20 -55.11 -9.35
C PHE A 93 3.24 -56.31 -8.41
N SER A 94 4.41 -56.90 -8.23
CA SER A 94 4.64 -57.98 -7.27
C SER A 94 5.78 -57.63 -6.35
N TYR A 95 5.62 -57.92 -5.06
CA TYR A 95 6.61 -57.66 -4.00
C TYR A 95 6.72 -58.87 -3.09
N ASN A 96 7.94 -59.27 -2.77
CA ASN A 96 8.21 -60.32 -1.82
C ASN A 96 8.23 -59.73 -0.41
N ARG A 97 7.17 -59.94 0.36
CA ARG A 97 7.05 -59.36 1.71
C ARG A 97 8.20 -59.79 2.62
N SER A 98 8.68 -61.02 2.46
CA SER A 98 9.77 -61.58 3.27
C SER A 98 11.16 -61.02 2.95
N SER A 99 11.33 -60.29 1.85
CA SER A 99 12.64 -59.75 1.45
C SER A 99 13.04 -58.46 2.15
N GLY A 100 12.09 -57.80 2.83
CA GLY A 100 12.25 -56.44 3.35
C GLY A 100 11.70 -56.23 4.76
N PRO A 101 11.67 -54.97 5.23
CA PRO A 101 11.20 -54.58 6.57
C PRO A 101 9.75 -54.99 6.89
N LEU A 102 8.98 -55.37 5.87
CA LEU A 102 7.56 -55.73 5.98
C LEU A 102 7.32 -57.23 6.27
N ALA A 103 8.36 -58.03 6.52
CA ALA A 103 8.26 -59.49 6.71
C ALA A 103 7.24 -59.94 7.78
N HIS A 104 6.93 -59.10 8.77
CA HIS A 104 5.98 -59.38 9.84
C HIS A 104 4.65 -58.61 9.72
N SER A 105 4.49 -57.84 8.64
CA SER A 105 3.30 -57.02 8.41
C SER A 105 2.12 -57.89 7.99
N LYS A 106 0.95 -57.62 8.57
CA LYS A 106 -0.29 -58.34 8.27
C LYS A 106 -0.90 -57.92 6.92
N GLU A 107 -0.63 -56.69 6.52
CA GLU A 107 -1.03 -56.14 5.23
C GLU A 107 0.19 -55.50 4.55
N VAL A 108 0.14 -55.42 3.23
CA VAL A 108 1.13 -54.71 2.42
C VAL A 108 0.37 -53.77 1.49
N TRP A 109 0.83 -52.53 1.42
CA TRP A 109 0.28 -51.47 0.57
C TRP A 109 1.37 -50.91 -0.32
N ILE A 110 1.02 -50.56 -1.56
CA ILE A 110 1.85 -49.74 -2.44
C ILE A 110 1.42 -48.28 -2.29
N HIS A 111 2.38 -47.40 -2.04
CA HIS A 111 2.23 -45.96 -2.06
C HIS A 111 3.15 -45.48 -3.19
N GLY A 112 2.59 -45.05 -4.30
CA GLY A 112 3.33 -44.74 -5.51
C GLY A 112 2.90 -43.44 -6.17
N GLY A 113 3.80 -42.94 -7.00
CA GLY A 113 3.68 -41.76 -7.83
C GLY A 113 4.39 -42.00 -9.16
N HIS A 114 4.64 -40.93 -9.88
CA HIS A 114 5.39 -40.99 -11.12
C HIS A 114 6.19 -39.70 -11.35
N ASN A 115 7.22 -39.80 -12.19
CA ASN A 115 8.10 -38.71 -12.61
C ASN A 115 8.66 -37.89 -11.43
N ASN A 116 9.23 -38.60 -10.44
CA ASN A 116 9.73 -38.04 -9.18
C ASN A 116 8.63 -37.45 -8.31
N TRP A 117 7.57 -38.22 -8.09
CA TRP A 117 6.44 -37.83 -7.23
C TRP A 117 5.81 -36.47 -7.61
N LYS A 118 5.82 -36.09 -8.89
CA LYS A 118 5.47 -34.71 -9.34
C LYS A 118 4.07 -34.26 -8.91
N ASP A 119 3.13 -35.19 -8.84
CA ASP A 119 1.74 -34.98 -8.45
C ASP A 119 1.43 -35.54 -7.05
N GLY A 120 2.47 -35.91 -6.29
CA GLY A 120 2.33 -36.65 -5.03
C GLY A 120 1.95 -38.11 -5.23
N LEU A 121 1.19 -38.66 -4.27
CA LEU A 121 0.69 -40.04 -4.32
C LEU A 121 -0.44 -40.18 -5.35
N SER A 122 -0.16 -40.87 -6.45
CA SER A 122 -1.14 -41.15 -7.51
C SER A 122 -1.51 -42.64 -7.64
N ILE A 123 -0.75 -43.53 -6.99
CA ILE A 123 -0.95 -44.98 -6.97
C ILE A 123 -1.06 -45.38 -5.50
N ILE A 124 -2.24 -45.82 -5.06
CA ILE A 124 -2.44 -46.31 -3.70
C ILE A 124 -3.27 -47.58 -3.77
N GLY A 125 -2.77 -48.65 -3.17
CA GLY A 125 -3.57 -49.87 -3.09
C GLY A 125 -2.98 -50.93 -2.18
N ARG A 126 -3.85 -51.79 -1.67
CA ARG A 126 -3.48 -52.95 -0.86
C ARG A 126 -3.11 -54.11 -1.77
N LEU A 127 -1.98 -54.74 -1.52
CA LEU A 127 -1.57 -55.93 -2.25
C LEU A 127 -2.30 -57.16 -1.71
N GLU A 128 -2.47 -58.16 -2.57
CA GLU A 128 -3.06 -59.46 -2.28
C GLU A 128 -1.99 -60.55 -2.31
N HIS A 129 -2.07 -61.51 -1.40
CA HIS A 129 -1.12 -62.62 -1.34
C HIS A 129 -1.29 -63.54 -2.58
N SER A 130 -0.19 -63.81 -3.28
CA SER A 130 -0.14 -64.68 -4.45
C SER A 130 -0.19 -66.15 -4.03
N VAL A 131 -1.11 -66.93 -4.61
CA VAL A 131 -1.13 -68.40 -4.46
C VAL A 131 -0.41 -69.12 -5.60
N GLU A 132 -0.01 -68.37 -6.64
CA GLU A 132 0.56 -68.91 -7.88
C GLU A 132 2.10 -68.91 -7.87
N GLU A 133 2.72 -68.02 -7.09
CA GLU A 133 4.17 -67.88 -7.02
C GLU A 133 4.73 -68.53 -5.74
N VAL A 134 5.78 -69.33 -5.86
CA VAL A 134 6.43 -69.97 -4.71
C VAL A 134 7.19 -68.90 -3.91
N GLY A 135 6.70 -68.58 -2.70
CA GLY A 135 7.29 -67.59 -1.79
C GLY A 135 6.22 -66.73 -1.10
N ASP A 136 6.66 -65.71 -0.36
CA ASP A 136 5.77 -64.74 0.30
C ASP A 136 5.50 -63.54 -0.62
N TRP A 137 4.98 -63.84 -1.81
CA TRP A 137 4.73 -62.85 -2.87
C TRP A 137 3.34 -62.23 -2.74
N TRP A 138 3.29 -60.91 -2.85
CA TRP A 138 2.08 -60.11 -2.80
C TRP A 138 1.98 -59.29 -4.08
N HIS A 139 0.78 -59.12 -4.65
CA HIS A 139 0.61 -58.40 -5.90
C HIS A 139 -0.58 -57.45 -5.93
N ILE A 140 -0.55 -56.51 -6.87
CA ILE A 140 -1.64 -55.59 -7.17
C ILE A 140 -1.60 -55.19 -8.65
N ASP A 141 -2.78 -55.05 -9.26
CA ASP A 141 -2.90 -54.49 -10.61
C ASP A 141 -2.99 -52.95 -10.52
N VAL A 142 -2.09 -52.26 -11.21
CA VAL A 142 -1.93 -50.81 -11.21
C VAL A 142 -2.07 -50.30 -12.64
N VAL A 143 -2.88 -49.27 -12.84
CA VAL A 143 -2.91 -48.53 -14.11
C VAL A 143 -1.74 -47.56 -14.11
N VAL A 144 -0.87 -47.67 -15.10
CA VAL A 144 0.29 -46.77 -15.26
C VAL A 144 -0.23 -45.35 -15.52
N PRO A 145 0.17 -44.33 -14.74
CA PRO A 145 -0.30 -42.97 -14.93
C PRO A 145 0.00 -42.43 -16.33
N ASP A 146 -0.87 -41.55 -16.83
CA ASP A 146 -0.65 -40.84 -18.08
C ASP A 146 0.65 -40.02 -18.02
N GLN A 147 1.38 -39.95 -19.15
CA GLN A 147 2.68 -39.29 -19.27
C GLN A 147 3.76 -39.79 -18.28
N ALA A 148 3.60 -40.97 -17.68
CA ALA A 148 4.62 -41.57 -16.85
C ALA A 148 5.84 -41.99 -17.69
N LEU A 149 7.00 -41.50 -17.29
CA LEU A 149 8.31 -41.91 -17.79
C LEU A 149 9.01 -42.82 -16.77
N ILE A 150 8.79 -42.56 -15.47
CA ILE A 150 9.26 -43.36 -14.34
C ILE A 150 8.10 -43.54 -13.36
N LEU A 151 7.96 -44.73 -12.80
CA LEU A 151 7.13 -45.02 -11.63
C LEU A 151 8.00 -44.95 -10.38
N ASP A 152 7.51 -44.27 -9.36
CA ASP A 152 8.15 -44.13 -8.05
C ASP A 152 7.25 -44.78 -7.01
N TRP A 153 7.77 -45.62 -6.12
CA TRP A 153 6.93 -46.17 -5.05
C TRP A 153 7.71 -46.59 -3.81
N VAL A 154 6.95 -46.74 -2.73
CA VAL A 154 7.36 -47.41 -1.49
C VAL A 154 6.29 -48.43 -1.11
N PHE A 155 6.69 -49.47 -0.37
CA PHE A 155 5.75 -50.40 0.24
C PHE A 155 5.53 -50.04 1.71
N ALA A 156 4.34 -50.27 2.23
CA ALA A 156 3.98 -49.91 3.59
C ALA A 156 3.08 -50.97 4.25
N ASP A 157 3.00 -50.96 5.59
CA ASP A 157 2.15 -51.87 6.37
C ASP A 157 0.69 -51.39 6.54
N GLY A 158 0.28 -50.35 5.82
CA GLY A 158 -1.07 -49.77 5.88
C GLY A 158 -1.31 -48.68 4.84
N PRO A 159 -2.54 -48.13 4.76
CA PRO A 159 -2.83 -47.00 3.87
C PRO A 159 -2.16 -45.70 4.33
N PRO A 160 -2.02 -44.70 3.43
CA PRO A 160 -1.44 -43.39 3.76
C PRO A 160 -2.07 -42.77 5.01
N GLY A 161 -1.24 -42.24 5.90
CA GLY A 161 -1.65 -41.66 7.18
C GLY A 161 -1.81 -42.65 8.34
N SER A 162 -1.78 -43.96 8.08
CA SER A 162 -1.91 -45.00 9.12
C SER A 162 -0.77 -46.03 9.16
N ALA A 163 0.02 -46.12 8.08
CA ALA A 163 1.21 -46.96 8.02
C ALA A 163 2.30 -46.52 9.01
N LYS A 164 2.99 -47.50 9.59
CA LYS A 164 4.06 -47.35 10.59
C LYS A 164 5.40 -47.87 10.09
N VAL A 165 5.38 -48.88 9.22
CA VAL A 165 6.58 -49.51 8.65
C VAL A 165 6.57 -49.32 7.15
N TYR A 166 7.70 -48.87 6.61
CA TYR A 166 7.89 -48.64 5.18
C TYR A 166 9.10 -49.43 4.70
N ASP A 167 8.98 -50.04 3.53
CA ASP A 167 10.11 -50.38 2.68
C ASP A 167 10.26 -49.31 1.60
N ASN A 168 11.25 -48.45 1.78
CA ASN A 168 11.63 -47.41 0.84
C ASN A 168 13.02 -47.64 0.26
N ASN A 169 13.43 -48.90 0.10
CA ASN A 169 14.68 -49.27 -0.56
C ASN A 169 15.91 -48.55 0.03
N ASN A 170 16.06 -48.57 1.36
CA ASN A 170 17.12 -47.85 2.08
C ASN A 170 17.15 -46.34 1.80
N LEU A 171 16.00 -45.67 1.87
CA LEU A 171 15.82 -44.24 1.61
C LEU A 171 16.02 -43.81 0.15
N GLN A 172 16.06 -44.76 -0.80
CA GLN A 172 16.20 -44.46 -2.22
C GLN A 172 14.88 -44.50 -2.98
N ASP A 173 13.80 -44.97 -2.35
CA ASP A 173 12.56 -45.37 -3.01
C ASP A 173 12.78 -46.43 -4.10
N PHE A 174 11.70 -47.06 -4.57
CA PHE A 174 11.76 -47.95 -5.73
C PHE A 174 11.40 -47.18 -7.00
N HIS A 175 12.13 -47.46 -8.07
CA HIS A 175 11.96 -46.82 -9.37
C HIS A 175 11.94 -47.83 -10.52
N ALA A 176 11.01 -47.64 -11.46
CA ALA A 176 10.94 -48.40 -12.72
C ALA A 176 10.71 -47.47 -13.90
N ILE A 177 11.49 -47.66 -14.97
CA ILE A 177 11.30 -46.95 -16.24
C ILE A 177 10.03 -47.47 -16.92
N VAL A 178 9.23 -46.58 -17.50
CA VAL A 178 8.11 -46.94 -18.39
C VAL A 178 8.66 -47.17 -19.81
N PRO A 179 8.76 -48.43 -20.29
CA PRO A 179 9.56 -48.75 -21.48
C PRO A 179 9.03 -48.17 -22.79
N LYS A 180 7.72 -48.01 -22.92
CA LYS A 180 7.04 -47.45 -24.13
C LYS A 180 6.46 -46.07 -23.86
N SER A 181 7.24 -45.20 -23.22
CA SER A 181 6.86 -43.81 -22.92
C SER A 181 6.94 -42.89 -24.15
N ILE A 182 6.28 -41.73 -24.06
CA ILE A 182 6.39 -40.64 -25.03
C ILE A 182 7.87 -40.24 -25.17
N PRO A 183 8.39 -39.91 -26.38
CA PRO A 183 9.76 -39.43 -26.54
C PRO A 183 10.07 -38.31 -25.54
N GLY A 184 11.14 -38.49 -24.74
CA GLY A 184 11.44 -37.60 -23.63
C GLY A 184 11.54 -36.12 -24.03
N GLU A 185 11.99 -35.83 -25.26
CA GLU A 185 12.04 -34.44 -25.77
C GLU A 185 10.66 -33.79 -25.90
N LEU A 186 9.64 -34.54 -26.34
CA LEU A 186 8.27 -34.04 -26.44
C LEU A 186 7.68 -33.77 -25.04
N TYR A 187 7.95 -34.65 -24.08
CA TYR A 187 7.55 -34.46 -22.68
C TYR A 187 8.12 -33.15 -22.10
N TRP A 188 9.43 -32.89 -22.30
CA TRP A 188 10.05 -31.68 -21.75
C TRP A 188 9.55 -30.40 -22.40
N VAL A 189 9.20 -30.43 -23.70
CA VAL A 189 8.54 -29.30 -24.38
C VAL A 189 7.15 -29.04 -23.79
N GLU A 190 6.35 -30.08 -23.57
CA GLU A 190 5.04 -29.96 -22.93
C GLU A 190 5.12 -29.44 -21.49
N GLU A 191 6.10 -29.91 -20.71
CA GLU A 191 6.37 -29.43 -19.36
C GLU A 191 6.83 -27.97 -19.33
N GLU A 192 7.68 -27.52 -20.28
CA GLU A 192 8.04 -26.09 -20.41
C GLU A 192 6.78 -25.26 -20.65
N HIS A 193 5.93 -25.67 -21.60
CA HIS A 193 4.68 -24.98 -21.91
C HIS A 193 3.69 -24.98 -20.74
N ARG A 194 3.67 -26.04 -19.93
CA ARG A 194 2.83 -26.14 -18.71
C ARG A 194 3.32 -25.18 -17.63
N LEU A 195 4.62 -25.18 -17.35
CA LEU A 195 5.25 -24.28 -16.37
C LEU A 195 5.13 -22.82 -16.79
N PHE A 196 5.34 -22.51 -18.07
CA PHE A 196 5.17 -21.18 -18.62
C PHE A 196 3.73 -20.65 -18.40
N ARG A 197 2.71 -21.45 -18.75
CA ARG A 197 1.31 -21.08 -18.51
C ARG A 197 1.00 -20.88 -17.02
N LYS A 198 1.57 -21.73 -16.16
CA LYS A 198 1.42 -21.62 -14.70
C LYS A 198 2.00 -20.30 -14.18
N PHE A 199 3.21 -19.93 -14.58
CA PHE A 199 3.83 -18.67 -14.15
C PHE A 199 3.07 -17.45 -14.66
N GLN A 200 2.56 -17.48 -15.90
CA GLN A 200 1.70 -16.41 -16.41
C GLN A 200 0.42 -16.25 -15.59
N GLU A 201 -0.24 -17.36 -15.22
CA GLU A 201 -1.45 -17.34 -14.41
C GLU A 201 -1.19 -16.78 -12.99
N GLU A 202 -0.14 -17.27 -12.32
CA GLU A 202 0.26 -16.80 -10.99
C GLU A 202 0.61 -15.31 -11.01
N ARG A 203 1.32 -14.84 -12.05
CA ARG A 203 1.63 -13.43 -12.25
C ARG A 203 0.37 -12.60 -12.45
N ARG A 204 -0.55 -13.05 -13.32
CA ARG A 204 -1.83 -12.36 -13.57
C ARG A 204 -2.62 -12.21 -12.28
N GLN A 205 -2.77 -13.28 -11.51
CA GLN A 205 -3.47 -13.25 -10.21
C GLN A 205 -2.81 -12.28 -9.23
N ARG A 206 -1.47 -12.24 -9.19
CA ARG A 206 -0.72 -11.31 -8.34
C ARG A 206 -0.92 -9.86 -8.78
N GLU A 207 -0.84 -9.58 -10.07
CA GLU A 207 -1.05 -8.24 -10.64
C GLU A 207 -2.49 -7.75 -10.42
N GLU A 208 -3.50 -8.61 -10.63
CA GLU A 208 -4.90 -8.33 -10.35
C GLU A 208 -5.13 -8.04 -8.86
N ALA A 209 -4.53 -8.83 -7.96
CA ALA A 209 -4.63 -8.59 -6.52
C ALA A 209 -3.99 -7.25 -6.11
N ILE A 210 -2.84 -6.90 -6.67
CA ILE A 210 -2.17 -5.61 -6.42
C ILE A 210 -3.04 -4.46 -6.94
N ARG A 211 -3.58 -4.59 -8.16
CA ARG A 211 -4.45 -3.58 -8.77
C ARG A 211 -5.74 -3.39 -7.98
N ALA A 212 -6.42 -4.47 -7.61
CA ALA A 212 -7.64 -4.41 -6.80
C ALA A 212 -7.39 -3.77 -5.43
N LYS A 213 -6.25 -4.07 -4.79
CA LYS A 213 -5.85 -3.43 -3.53
C LYS A 213 -5.58 -1.93 -3.70
N ALA A 214 -4.87 -1.55 -4.77
CA ALA A 214 -4.59 -0.15 -5.08
C ALA A 214 -5.88 0.63 -5.37
N GLU A 215 -6.78 0.08 -6.20
CA GLU A 215 -8.06 0.69 -6.54
C GLU A 215 -8.96 0.85 -5.30
N LYS A 216 -9.10 -0.20 -4.48
CA LYS A 216 -9.85 -0.12 -3.21
C LYS A 216 -9.29 0.96 -2.29
N THR A 217 -7.97 1.07 -2.20
CA THR A 217 -7.30 2.09 -1.38
C THR A 217 -7.54 3.50 -1.94
N ALA A 218 -7.43 3.68 -3.25
CA ALA A 218 -7.68 4.96 -3.91
C ALA A 218 -9.14 5.42 -3.73
N ARG A 219 -10.10 4.50 -3.94
CA ARG A 219 -11.53 4.77 -3.73
C ARG A 219 -11.83 5.15 -2.29
N MET A 220 -11.35 4.37 -1.33
CA MET A 220 -11.55 4.66 0.09
C MET A 220 -10.94 6.01 0.50
N LYS A 221 -9.74 6.35 -0.03
CA LYS A 221 -9.13 7.67 0.18
C LYS A 221 -9.99 8.80 -0.40
N ALA A 222 -10.55 8.63 -1.60
CA ALA A 222 -11.42 9.63 -2.23
C ALA A 222 -12.73 9.82 -1.43
N GLU A 223 -13.41 8.73 -1.06
CA GLU A 223 -14.63 8.76 -0.24
C GLU A 223 -14.37 9.42 1.13
N MET A 224 -13.26 9.09 1.80
CA MET A 224 -12.89 9.71 3.08
C MET A 224 -12.59 11.20 2.94
N ARG A 225 -11.96 11.64 1.85
CA ARG A 225 -11.70 13.06 1.57
C ARG A 225 -13.00 13.82 1.39
N GLU A 226 -13.92 13.31 0.58
CA GLU A 226 -15.23 13.92 0.33
C GLU A 226 -16.05 14.00 1.63
N LYS A 227 -16.14 12.90 2.37
CA LYS A 227 -16.86 12.84 3.65
C LYS A 227 -16.29 13.82 4.67
N THR A 228 -14.97 13.91 4.78
CA THR A 228 -14.29 14.84 5.68
C THR A 228 -14.57 16.29 5.29
N MET A 229 -14.50 16.62 3.99
CA MET A 229 -14.83 17.97 3.51
C MET A 229 -16.27 18.34 3.84
N LYS A 230 -17.23 17.46 3.55
CA LYS A 230 -18.64 17.68 3.86
C LYS A 230 -18.88 17.85 5.37
N MET A 231 -18.22 17.05 6.20
CA MET A 231 -18.32 17.16 7.65
C MET A 231 -17.70 18.46 8.17
N PHE A 232 -16.59 18.92 7.59
CA PHE A 232 -16.00 20.23 7.88
C PHE A 232 -17.00 21.36 7.57
N LEU A 233 -17.59 21.38 6.37
CA LEU A 233 -18.56 22.40 5.96
C LEU A 233 -19.83 22.37 6.83
N LEU A 234 -20.31 21.19 7.24
CA LEU A 234 -21.49 21.04 8.09
C LEU A 234 -21.21 21.32 9.57
N SER A 235 -19.98 21.16 10.06
CA SER A 235 -19.63 21.40 11.47
C SER A 235 -19.94 22.82 11.91
N GLN A 236 -19.84 23.78 10.97
CA GLN A 236 -20.10 25.19 11.22
C GLN A 236 -21.56 25.58 11.00
N LYS A 237 -22.43 24.67 10.54
CA LYS A 237 -23.80 24.97 10.08
C LYS A 237 -24.68 25.69 11.11
N HIS A 238 -24.46 25.44 12.39
CA HIS A 238 -25.19 26.11 13.46
C HIS A 238 -24.87 27.62 13.56
N ILE A 239 -23.74 28.07 13.01
CA ILE A 239 -23.33 29.47 12.91
C ILE A 239 -23.42 29.95 11.46
N VAL A 240 -22.80 29.23 10.53
CA VAL A 240 -22.73 29.59 9.11
C VAL A 240 -22.73 28.38 8.19
N TYR A 241 -23.40 28.46 7.05
CA TYR A 241 -23.30 27.50 5.94
C TYR A 241 -23.59 28.16 4.60
N THR A 242 -23.34 27.44 3.50
CA THR A 242 -23.59 27.90 2.13
C THR A 242 -24.57 27.02 1.39
N GLU A 243 -25.25 27.60 0.40
CA GLU A 243 -26.00 26.90 -0.63
C GLU A 243 -25.56 27.40 -2.03
N PRO A 244 -25.03 26.52 -2.89
CA PRO A 244 -24.68 25.11 -2.63
C PRO A 244 -23.62 24.95 -1.53
N LEU A 245 -23.58 23.77 -0.89
CA LEU A 245 -22.63 23.48 0.18
C LEU A 245 -21.18 23.54 -0.33
N ASP A 246 -20.93 22.92 -1.49
CA ASP A 246 -19.64 22.99 -2.17
C ASP A 246 -19.58 24.23 -3.05
N VAL A 247 -18.73 25.18 -2.67
CA VAL A 247 -18.57 26.45 -3.38
C VAL A 247 -17.72 26.22 -4.64
N GLN A 248 -18.27 26.61 -5.80
CA GLN A 248 -17.64 26.45 -7.12
C GLN A 248 -17.24 27.82 -7.68
N ALA A 249 -16.06 27.92 -8.27
CA ALA A 249 -15.63 29.11 -8.99
C ALA A 249 -16.55 29.37 -10.19
N GLY A 250 -16.91 30.64 -10.40
CA GLY A 250 -17.85 31.05 -11.45
C GLY A 250 -19.33 30.86 -11.10
N SER A 251 -19.66 30.23 -9.97
CA SER A 251 -21.05 30.08 -9.53
C SER A 251 -21.51 31.22 -8.60
N THR A 252 -22.81 31.25 -8.32
CA THR A 252 -23.39 32.09 -7.28
C THR A 252 -23.62 31.24 -6.04
N VAL A 253 -23.21 31.76 -4.88
CA VAL A 253 -23.39 31.10 -3.58
C VAL A 253 -24.17 32.00 -2.64
N THR A 254 -25.10 31.40 -1.89
CA THR A 254 -25.80 32.07 -0.78
C THR A 254 -25.18 31.64 0.54
N VAL A 255 -24.74 32.62 1.33
CA VAL A 255 -24.21 32.42 2.68
C VAL A 255 -25.33 32.64 3.68
N PHE A 256 -25.55 31.66 4.55
CA PHE A 256 -26.51 31.70 5.65
C PHE A 256 -25.77 31.84 6.98
N TYR A 257 -26.22 32.76 7.84
CA TYR A 257 -25.57 33.08 9.11
C TYR A 257 -26.60 33.20 10.23
N ASN A 258 -26.29 32.65 11.40
CA ASN A 258 -27.14 32.72 12.58
C ASN A 258 -26.53 33.64 13.65
N PRO A 259 -26.93 34.92 13.74
CA PRO A 259 -26.36 35.86 14.69
C PRO A 259 -26.58 35.45 16.15
N ASN A 260 -27.64 34.70 16.47
CA ASN A 260 -27.98 34.30 17.84
C ASN A 260 -26.91 33.41 18.50
N ASN A 261 -26.08 32.74 17.68
CA ASN A 261 -25.01 31.85 18.15
C ASN A 261 -23.65 32.54 18.19
N THR A 262 -23.61 33.88 18.15
CA THR A 262 -22.39 34.67 17.98
C THR A 262 -22.41 35.96 18.80
N VAL A 263 -21.34 36.74 18.70
CA VAL A 263 -21.23 38.08 19.31
C VAL A 263 -22.21 39.11 18.73
N LEU A 264 -22.87 38.80 17.61
CA LEU A 264 -23.88 39.66 16.97
C LEU A 264 -25.32 39.32 17.41
N SER A 265 -25.49 38.52 18.46
CA SER A 265 -26.80 38.20 19.02
C SER A 265 -27.52 39.47 19.50
N GLY A 266 -28.82 39.59 19.14
CA GLY A 266 -29.66 40.73 19.50
C GLY A 266 -29.38 42.03 18.74
N LYS A 267 -28.49 42.02 17.74
CA LYS A 267 -28.22 43.20 16.91
C LYS A 267 -29.35 43.43 15.90
N SER A 268 -29.68 44.71 15.66
CA SER A 268 -30.75 45.12 14.74
C SER A 268 -30.39 44.88 13.28
N GLU A 269 -29.10 44.93 12.96
CA GLU A 269 -28.56 44.73 11.62
C GLU A 269 -27.34 43.82 11.66
N VAL A 270 -27.13 43.11 10.56
CA VAL A 270 -25.94 42.32 10.31
C VAL A 270 -25.54 42.55 8.85
N TRP A 271 -24.27 42.81 8.63
CA TRP A 271 -23.68 43.10 7.34
C TRP A 271 -22.63 42.05 7.00
N PHE A 272 -22.71 41.51 5.79
CA PHE A 272 -21.78 40.55 5.25
C PHE A 272 -20.66 41.27 4.49
N ARG A 273 -19.43 40.96 4.85
CA ARG A 273 -18.22 41.48 4.19
C ARG A 273 -17.43 40.32 3.69
N CYS A 274 -17.12 40.31 2.40
CA CYS A 274 -16.39 39.21 1.81
C CYS A 274 -15.34 39.67 0.81
N SER A 275 -14.35 38.82 0.65
CA SER A 275 -13.37 38.86 -0.43
C SER A 275 -13.01 37.42 -0.81
N PHE A 276 -12.00 37.26 -1.64
CA PHE A 276 -11.52 35.96 -2.07
C PHE A 276 -10.01 35.86 -1.87
N ASN A 277 -9.51 34.63 -1.94
CA ASN A 277 -8.09 34.33 -1.99
C ASN A 277 -7.30 34.93 -0.80
N ARG A 278 -7.77 34.71 0.42
CA ARG A 278 -7.23 35.26 1.67
C ARG A 278 -7.22 36.77 1.72
N TRP A 279 -8.33 37.39 1.31
CA TRP A 279 -8.47 38.87 1.22
C TRP A 279 -7.52 39.56 0.23
N THR A 280 -6.85 38.80 -0.64
CA THR A 280 -5.87 39.34 -1.61
C THR A 280 -6.35 39.34 -3.06
N HIS A 281 -7.62 38.98 -3.29
CA HIS A 281 -8.17 39.01 -4.64
C HIS A 281 -8.14 40.41 -5.26
N ARG A 282 -7.97 40.49 -6.59
CA ARG A 282 -7.85 41.77 -7.33
C ARG A 282 -9.06 42.70 -7.23
N TYR A 283 -10.23 42.13 -6.93
CA TYR A 283 -11.46 42.90 -6.65
C TYR A 283 -11.44 43.58 -5.28
N GLY A 284 -10.46 43.26 -4.42
CA GLY A 284 -10.44 43.67 -3.03
C GLY A 284 -11.63 43.13 -2.24
N PRO A 285 -11.92 43.72 -1.07
CA PRO A 285 -13.17 43.48 -0.35
C PRO A 285 -14.35 43.99 -1.18
N LEU A 286 -15.37 43.15 -1.35
CA LEU A 286 -16.61 43.57 -2.00
C LEU A 286 -17.37 44.57 -1.10
N PRO A 287 -18.22 45.43 -1.68
CA PRO A 287 -19.09 46.31 -0.90
C PRO A 287 -19.88 45.53 0.16
N PRO A 288 -19.97 46.02 1.42
CA PRO A 288 -20.73 45.36 2.46
C PRO A 288 -22.19 45.13 2.04
N GLN A 289 -22.70 43.93 2.25
CA GLN A 289 -24.08 43.58 1.90
C GLN A 289 -24.91 43.42 3.17
N LYS A 290 -26.04 44.12 3.28
CA LYS A 290 -26.98 43.91 4.38
C LYS A 290 -27.55 42.50 4.30
N MET A 291 -27.44 41.74 5.38
CA MET A 291 -27.98 40.39 5.45
C MET A 291 -29.52 40.45 5.54
N VAL A 292 -30.20 39.61 4.77
CA VAL A 292 -31.68 39.58 4.74
C VAL A 292 -32.20 38.39 5.55
N PRO A 293 -33.30 38.53 6.32
CA PRO A 293 -33.91 37.41 7.03
C PRO A 293 -34.35 36.28 6.09
N VAL A 294 -34.23 35.05 6.57
CA VAL A 294 -34.79 33.87 5.90
C VAL A 294 -36.15 33.57 6.50
N GLU A 295 -37.17 33.34 5.66
CA GLU A 295 -38.51 32.99 6.12
C GLU A 295 -38.47 31.76 7.05
N SER A 296 -39.13 31.88 8.20
CA SER A 296 -39.25 30.81 9.20
C SER A 296 -37.93 30.26 9.76
N SER A 297 -36.84 31.04 9.72
CA SER A 297 -35.53 30.65 10.25
C SER A 297 -34.88 31.80 11.03
N SER A 298 -34.05 31.48 12.03
CA SER A 298 -33.22 32.45 12.73
C SER A 298 -31.98 32.89 11.93
N HIS A 299 -31.82 32.36 10.70
CA HIS A 299 -30.70 32.69 9.83
C HIS A 299 -31.00 33.94 9.00
N LEU A 300 -29.94 34.68 8.73
CA LEU A 300 -29.89 35.72 7.73
C LEU A 300 -29.11 35.20 6.51
N LYS A 301 -29.31 35.79 5.33
CA LYS A 301 -28.60 35.40 4.11
C LYS A 301 -28.07 36.58 3.31
N ALA A 302 -26.98 36.35 2.59
CA ALA A 302 -26.47 37.21 1.50
C ALA A 302 -25.98 36.34 0.35
N THR A 303 -25.92 36.91 -0.85
CA THR A 303 -25.54 36.18 -2.06
C THR A 303 -24.32 36.82 -2.70
N VAL A 304 -23.38 36.00 -3.16
CA VAL A 304 -22.15 36.48 -3.80
C VAL A 304 -21.82 35.64 -5.02
N LYS A 305 -21.38 36.29 -6.10
CA LYS A 305 -20.83 35.63 -7.28
C LYS A 305 -19.35 35.33 -7.03
N VAL A 306 -18.97 34.07 -7.17
CA VAL A 306 -17.60 33.60 -6.94
C VAL A 306 -16.80 33.78 -8.24
N PRO A 307 -15.67 34.52 -8.23
CA PRO A 307 -14.81 34.68 -9.40
C PRO A 307 -14.26 33.35 -9.91
N LEU A 308 -13.95 33.28 -11.21
CA LEU A 308 -13.38 32.09 -11.84
C LEU A 308 -11.97 31.74 -11.30
N ASP A 309 -11.24 32.73 -10.78
CA ASP A 309 -9.91 32.57 -10.22
C ASP A 309 -9.89 32.54 -8.67
N ALA A 310 -11.06 32.40 -8.05
CA ALA A 310 -11.15 32.19 -6.62
C ALA A 310 -10.84 30.72 -6.24
N TYR A 311 -9.95 30.55 -5.26
CA TYR A 311 -9.70 29.27 -4.58
C TYR A 311 -10.17 29.28 -3.12
N MET A 312 -10.56 30.46 -2.60
CA MET A 312 -11.05 30.64 -1.24
C MET A 312 -12.05 31.80 -1.19
N LEU A 313 -13.13 31.62 -0.44
CA LEU A 313 -14.09 32.66 -0.07
C LEU A 313 -13.82 33.05 1.38
N ASP A 314 -13.47 34.31 1.60
CA ASP A 314 -13.15 34.88 2.91
C ASP A 314 -14.24 35.86 3.32
N PHE A 315 -14.72 35.76 4.56
CA PHE A 315 -15.73 36.69 5.02
C PHE A 315 -15.78 36.86 6.54
N VAL A 316 -16.38 37.98 6.94
CA VAL A 316 -16.74 38.34 8.32
C VAL A 316 -18.12 38.99 8.33
N PHE A 317 -18.71 39.08 9.52
CA PHE A 317 -19.97 39.78 9.73
C PHE A 317 -19.76 41.01 10.63
N SER A 318 -20.47 42.11 10.36
CA SER A 318 -20.43 43.32 11.18
C SER A 318 -21.81 43.83 11.55
N GLU A 319 -21.90 44.52 12.68
CA GLU A 319 -23.14 45.15 13.16
C GLU A 319 -23.65 46.27 12.23
N LYS A 320 -22.75 47.02 11.58
CA LYS A 320 -23.09 48.17 10.71
C LYS A 320 -22.35 48.12 9.37
N GLU A 321 -22.84 48.89 8.40
CA GLU A 321 -22.23 49.06 7.07
C GLU A 321 -20.81 49.64 7.12
N ASP A 322 -20.55 50.55 8.06
CA ASP A 322 -19.25 51.20 8.25
C ASP A 322 -18.42 50.59 9.38
N GLY A 323 -18.85 49.47 9.97
CA GLY A 323 -18.10 48.71 10.97
C GLY A 323 -18.91 48.32 12.21
N GLY A 324 -18.38 48.61 13.40
CA GLY A 324 -19.00 48.24 14.68
C GLY A 324 -18.41 46.97 15.28
N ILE A 325 -19.23 46.18 15.96
CA ILE A 325 -18.82 44.85 16.45
C ILE A 325 -18.70 43.91 15.25
N PHE A 326 -17.61 43.13 15.22
CA PHE A 326 -17.37 42.12 14.20
C PHE A 326 -17.50 40.73 14.79
N ASP A 327 -18.17 39.85 14.05
CA ASP A 327 -17.93 38.42 14.16
C ASP A 327 -16.91 38.01 13.09
N ASN A 328 -15.68 37.82 13.55
CA ASN A 328 -14.55 37.35 12.76
C ASN A 328 -13.99 36.03 13.31
N LYS A 329 -14.84 35.21 13.93
CA LYS A 329 -14.44 33.90 14.49
C LYS A 329 -13.20 34.01 15.38
N THR A 330 -13.21 34.94 16.34
CA THR A 330 -12.09 35.19 17.27
C THR A 330 -10.76 35.54 16.57
N GLY A 331 -10.82 36.30 15.48
CA GLY A 331 -9.64 36.73 14.70
C GLY A 331 -9.16 35.73 13.64
N MET A 332 -9.91 34.65 13.42
CA MET A 332 -9.59 33.63 12.41
C MET A 332 -10.31 33.83 11.09
N ASP A 333 -11.28 34.75 11.04
CA ASP A 333 -12.24 34.93 9.95
C ASP A 333 -12.97 33.63 9.56
N TYR A 334 -13.92 33.74 8.62
CA TYR A 334 -14.52 32.57 7.99
C TYR A 334 -13.88 32.35 6.63
N HIS A 335 -13.39 31.12 6.42
CA HIS A 335 -12.72 30.73 5.19
C HIS A 335 -13.38 29.47 4.64
N LEU A 336 -13.91 29.56 3.43
CA LEU A 336 -14.50 28.42 2.71
C LEU A 336 -13.67 28.11 1.46
N PRO A 337 -13.25 26.84 1.25
CA PRO A 337 -12.54 26.46 0.05
C PRO A 337 -13.44 26.59 -1.18
N VAL A 338 -12.90 27.12 -2.27
CA VAL A 338 -13.57 27.19 -3.58
C VAL A 338 -12.93 26.16 -4.51
N THR A 339 -13.78 25.37 -5.15
CA THR A 339 -13.36 24.33 -6.11
C THR A 339 -13.60 24.78 -7.55
N GLY A 340 -12.88 24.19 -8.52
CA GLY A 340 -13.03 24.52 -9.94
C GLY A 340 -12.40 25.85 -10.38
N GLY A 341 -11.66 26.54 -9.52
CA GLY A 341 -10.96 27.78 -9.85
C GLY A 341 -9.83 27.60 -10.87
N VAL A 342 -9.66 28.59 -11.75
CA VAL A 342 -8.57 28.66 -12.75
C VAL A 342 -7.20 28.82 -12.06
N ILE A 343 -7.18 29.47 -10.91
CA ILE A 343 -6.00 29.60 -10.04
C ILE A 343 -6.16 28.62 -8.88
N LYS A 344 -5.11 27.84 -8.61
CA LYS A 344 -5.04 26.98 -7.43
C LYS A 344 -4.47 27.77 -6.25
N ALA A 345 -4.91 27.41 -5.04
CA ALA A 345 -4.31 27.93 -3.82
C ALA A 345 -2.78 27.68 -3.86
N PRO A 346 -1.96 28.69 -3.52
CA PRO A 346 -0.52 28.50 -3.48
C PRO A 346 -0.16 27.46 -2.41
N PRO A 347 0.85 26.60 -2.66
CA PRO A 347 1.29 25.63 -1.68
C PRO A 347 1.81 26.37 -0.44
N MET A 348 1.38 25.94 0.74
CA MET A 348 1.93 26.43 1.99
C MET A 348 3.23 25.70 2.32
N HIS A 349 4.11 26.39 3.02
CA HIS A 349 5.24 25.79 3.70
C HIS A 349 4.88 25.63 5.17
N ILE A 350 4.72 24.38 5.60
CA ILE A 350 4.26 24.02 6.93
C ILE A 350 5.45 23.42 7.68
N VAL A 351 5.76 24.01 8.84
CA VAL A 351 6.82 23.52 9.71
C VAL A 351 6.19 22.86 10.93
N HIS A 352 6.40 21.55 11.08
CA HIS A 352 6.02 20.83 12.29
C HIS A 352 7.19 20.84 13.25
N VAL A 353 7.02 21.50 14.40
CA VAL A 353 7.97 21.40 15.52
C VAL A 353 7.44 20.35 16.48
N ALA A 354 8.20 19.28 16.67
CA ALA A 354 7.78 18.15 17.49
C ALA A 354 8.93 17.63 18.34
N VAL A 355 8.60 16.84 19.35
CA VAL A 355 9.57 16.15 20.22
C VAL A 355 9.58 14.64 19.97
N GLU A 356 8.64 14.14 19.17
CA GLU A 356 8.56 12.75 18.74
C GLU A 356 8.30 12.69 17.22
N MET A 357 8.84 11.65 16.57
CA MET A 357 8.56 11.30 15.19
C MET A 357 8.82 9.81 14.97
N ALA A 358 7.85 9.08 14.45
CA ALA A 358 8.05 7.68 14.07
C ALA A 358 8.82 7.56 12.74
N PRO A 359 9.67 6.52 12.56
CA PRO A 359 10.06 5.49 13.53
C PRO A 359 11.31 5.87 14.35
N ILE A 360 11.80 7.10 14.25
CA ILE A 360 13.14 7.50 14.72
C ILE A 360 13.22 7.94 16.19
N ALA A 361 12.13 8.50 16.72
CA ALA A 361 12.01 9.09 18.05
C ALA A 361 10.57 8.89 18.56
N LYS A 362 10.25 7.71 19.09
CA LYS A 362 8.86 7.34 19.43
C LYS A 362 8.77 6.76 20.84
N VAL A 363 7.91 7.37 21.66
CA VAL A 363 7.53 6.87 22.99
C VAL A 363 6.03 6.59 23.04
N GLY A 364 5.22 7.46 22.44
CA GLY A 364 3.76 7.38 22.43
C GLY A 364 3.16 7.48 21.04
N GLY A 365 1.90 7.91 20.97
CA GLY A 365 1.18 8.10 19.70
C GLY A 365 1.53 9.39 18.96
N LEU A 366 2.19 10.36 19.61
CA LEU A 366 2.54 11.65 19.01
C LEU A 366 3.45 11.46 17.78
N GLY A 367 4.46 10.60 17.88
CA GLY A 367 5.37 10.32 16.76
C GLY A 367 4.66 9.76 15.53
N ASP A 368 3.62 8.94 15.72
CA ASP A 368 2.81 8.42 14.62
C ASP A 368 1.98 9.54 13.97
N VAL A 369 1.41 10.43 14.79
CA VAL A 369 0.64 11.59 14.31
C VAL A 369 1.53 12.54 13.50
N VAL A 370 2.72 12.90 13.98
CA VAL A 370 3.63 13.81 13.26
C VAL A 370 3.94 13.24 11.87
N THR A 371 4.31 11.98 11.80
CA THR A 371 4.73 11.33 10.55
C THR A 371 3.57 11.13 9.58
N SER A 372 2.40 10.72 10.08
CA SER A 372 1.21 10.49 9.25
C SER A 372 0.57 11.79 8.77
N LEU A 373 0.47 12.80 9.64
CA LEU A 373 -0.05 14.12 9.31
C LEU A 373 0.86 14.82 8.31
N SER A 374 2.19 14.82 8.52
CA SER A 374 3.13 15.42 7.58
C SER A 374 3.03 14.79 6.19
N ARG A 375 2.90 13.46 6.10
CA ARG A 375 2.66 12.77 4.83
C ARG A 375 1.34 13.19 4.19
N ALA A 376 0.26 13.26 4.98
CA ALA A 376 -1.05 13.68 4.47
C ALA A 376 -1.03 15.12 3.94
N VAL A 377 -0.29 16.03 4.61
CA VAL A 377 -0.12 17.42 4.18
C VAL A 377 0.72 17.50 2.89
N GLN A 378 1.76 16.66 2.75
CA GLN A 378 2.52 16.56 1.51
C GLN A 378 1.69 15.99 0.35
N ASP A 379 0.85 14.98 0.62
CA ASP A 379 -0.13 14.41 -0.33
C ASP A 379 -1.18 15.43 -0.79
N LEU A 380 -1.40 16.51 -0.03
CA LEU A 380 -2.24 17.66 -0.41
C LEU A 380 -1.49 18.71 -1.25
N GLY A 381 -0.21 18.49 -1.55
CA GLY A 381 0.62 19.39 -2.37
C GLY A 381 1.27 20.53 -1.59
N HIS A 382 1.34 20.44 -0.27
CA HIS A 382 2.05 21.42 0.56
C HIS A 382 3.49 20.96 0.86
N ASN A 383 4.36 21.91 1.14
CA ASN A 383 5.72 21.63 1.58
C ASN A 383 5.71 21.43 3.09
N VAL A 384 6.34 20.36 3.57
CA VAL A 384 6.41 20.05 5.00
C VAL A 384 7.85 19.82 5.43
N ASP A 385 8.28 20.62 6.39
CA ASP A 385 9.53 20.41 7.11
C ASP A 385 9.24 20.07 8.57
N ILE A 386 10.01 19.15 9.12
CA ILE A 386 9.87 18.73 10.52
C ILE A 386 11.11 19.16 11.27
N ILE A 387 10.94 19.84 12.38
CA ILE A 387 12.01 20.19 13.30
C ILE A 387 11.90 19.27 14.50
N LEU A 388 12.97 18.51 14.74
CA LEU A 388 13.05 17.50 15.78
C LEU A 388 14.32 17.70 16.61
N PRO A 389 14.29 17.45 17.94
CA PRO A 389 15.51 17.37 18.74
C PRO A 389 16.38 16.19 18.29
N LYS A 390 17.70 16.42 18.17
CA LYS A 390 18.67 15.35 17.92
C LYS A 390 18.99 14.61 19.23
N TYR A 391 18.06 13.78 19.70
CA TYR A 391 18.34 12.92 20.86
C TYR A 391 19.52 11.99 20.58
N ASP A 392 20.29 11.67 21.62
CA ASP A 392 21.35 10.67 21.56
C ASP A 392 20.84 9.24 21.32
N CYS A 393 19.60 8.96 21.71
CA CYS A 393 18.91 7.67 21.52
C CYS A 393 18.14 7.55 20.19
N LEU A 394 18.32 8.49 19.24
CA LEU A 394 17.63 8.42 17.95
C LEU A 394 18.02 7.18 17.15
N ASN A 395 17.03 6.54 16.54
CA ASN A 395 17.29 5.46 15.59
C ASN A 395 17.66 6.04 14.20
N LEU A 396 18.94 6.39 14.04
CA LEU A 396 19.46 6.99 12.79
C LEU A 396 19.44 6.04 11.59
N SER A 397 19.27 4.73 11.77
CA SER A 397 19.21 3.76 10.65
C SER A 397 18.04 4.02 9.70
N ASN A 398 16.98 4.68 10.20
CA ASN A 398 15.80 5.05 9.42
C ASN A 398 15.89 6.47 8.81
N VAL A 399 17.04 7.14 8.94
CA VAL A 399 17.26 8.48 8.39
C VAL A 399 18.14 8.36 7.14
N LYS A 400 17.59 8.77 6.00
CA LYS A 400 18.32 8.85 4.73
C LYS A 400 18.97 10.22 4.58
N ASP A 401 20.06 10.28 3.82
CA ASP A 401 20.77 11.52 3.49
C ASP A 401 21.15 12.38 4.72
N PHE A 402 21.51 11.71 5.82
CA PHE A 402 21.81 12.38 7.08
C PHE A 402 23.14 13.14 7.00
N GLN A 403 23.08 14.47 7.11
CA GLN A 403 24.24 15.33 6.95
C GLN A 403 24.15 16.57 7.84
N PHE A 404 25.32 17.11 8.18
CA PHE A 404 25.41 18.42 8.80
C PHE A 404 24.92 19.50 7.83
N ASN A 405 24.10 20.42 8.31
CA ASN A 405 23.54 21.50 7.50
C ASN A 405 24.18 22.86 7.85
N ARG A 406 24.04 23.31 9.10
CA ARG A 406 24.55 24.60 9.59
C ARG A 406 24.66 24.62 11.12
N SER A 407 25.34 25.63 11.69
CA SER A 407 25.26 25.94 13.12
C SER A 407 24.98 27.43 13.35
N TYR A 408 24.37 27.75 14.49
CA TYR A 408 24.17 29.12 14.97
C TYR A 408 24.14 29.14 16.51
N SER A 409 24.32 30.32 17.08
CA SER A 409 24.30 30.53 18.52
C SER A 409 22.97 31.13 18.96
N TRP A 410 22.28 30.48 19.89
CA TRP A 410 21.03 30.98 20.47
C TRP A 410 20.92 30.56 21.93
N GLY A 411 20.40 31.44 22.80
CA GLY A 411 20.20 31.12 24.21
C GLY A 411 21.49 30.76 24.98
N GLY A 412 22.64 31.29 24.57
CA GLY A 412 23.94 31.01 25.20
C GLY A 412 24.57 29.66 24.85
N THR A 413 24.06 28.95 23.85
CA THR A 413 24.63 27.69 23.36
C THR A 413 24.72 27.67 21.83
N GLU A 414 25.69 26.95 21.29
CA GLU A 414 25.71 26.62 19.86
C GLU A 414 24.68 25.52 19.59
N ILE A 415 23.92 25.67 18.51
CA ILE A 415 22.96 24.67 18.03
C ILE A 415 23.43 24.20 16.67
N LYS A 416 23.76 22.91 16.56
CA LYS A 416 24.07 22.26 15.29
C LYS A 416 22.78 21.75 14.66
N VAL A 417 22.57 22.11 13.39
CA VAL A 417 21.45 21.65 12.58
C VAL A 417 21.94 20.54 11.66
N TRP A 418 21.27 19.41 11.75
CA TRP A 418 21.45 18.30 10.83
C TRP A 418 20.21 18.17 9.96
N TYR A 419 20.38 17.68 8.75
CA TYR A 419 19.30 17.41 7.83
C TYR A 419 19.26 15.92 7.50
N GLY A 420 18.07 15.38 7.31
CA GLY A 420 17.87 14.06 6.74
C GLY A 420 16.42 13.84 6.30
N LYS A 421 16.16 12.69 5.68
CA LYS A 421 14.83 12.28 5.26
C LYS A 421 14.34 11.07 6.03
N VAL A 422 13.13 11.14 6.55
CA VAL A 422 12.46 10.05 7.28
C VAL A 422 11.10 9.80 6.63
N GLU A 423 10.84 8.59 6.16
CA GLU A 423 9.58 8.25 5.44
C GLU A 423 9.29 9.19 4.25
N GLY A 424 10.34 9.74 3.61
CA GLY A 424 10.22 10.71 2.51
C GLY A 424 10.04 12.17 2.93
N LEU A 425 9.90 12.45 4.23
CA LEU A 425 9.71 13.78 4.80
C LEU A 425 11.07 14.44 5.12
N SER A 426 11.19 15.74 4.88
CA SER A 426 12.35 16.53 5.27
C SER A 426 12.36 16.76 6.78
N VAL A 427 13.46 16.39 7.44
CA VAL A 427 13.61 16.52 8.90
C VAL A 427 14.91 17.27 9.21
N TYR A 428 14.79 18.33 10.01
CA TYR A 428 15.89 19.08 10.58
C TYR A 428 16.05 18.70 12.05
N PHE A 429 17.21 18.14 12.38
CA PHE A 429 17.54 17.72 13.72
C PHE A 429 18.37 18.79 14.41
N LEU A 430 17.90 19.28 15.55
CA LEU A 430 18.58 20.31 16.30
C LEU A 430 19.34 19.72 17.48
N GLU A 431 20.64 20.01 17.54
CA GLU A 431 21.56 19.49 18.54
C GLU A 431 22.22 20.65 19.32
N PRO A 432 21.56 21.14 20.38
CA PRO A 432 22.15 22.10 21.31
C PRO A 432 23.39 21.49 21.99
N GLN A 433 24.50 22.21 22.00
CA GLN A 433 25.77 21.75 22.58
C GLN A 433 25.82 21.91 24.12
N ASN A 434 24.68 22.22 24.77
CA ASN A 434 24.55 22.34 26.23
C ASN A 434 24.13 21.02 26.92
N GLY A 435 24.03 19.91 26.18
CA GLY A 435 23.67 18.59 26.71
C GLY A 435 22.19 18.39 27.02
N MET A 436 21.31 19.34 26.68
CA MET A 436 19.86 19.29 26.99
C MET A 436 19.15 18.06 26.40
N VAL A 437 19.67 17.49 25.31
CA VAL A 437 19.07 16.34 24.59
C VAL A 437 19.95 15.08 24.60
N SER A 438 21.05 15.11 25.36
CA SER A 438 22.01 14.00 25.51
C SER A 438 21.80 13.28 26.85
N VAL A 439 20.56 12.83 27.09
CA VAL A 439 20.15 12.23 28.38
C VAL A 439 19.74 10.76 28.27
N GLY A 440 19.87 10.14 27.09
CA GLY A 440 19.58 8.73 26.84
C GLY A 440 18.10 8.38 26.61
N CYS A 441 17.19 9.34 26.70
CA CYS A 441 15.77 9.15 26.37
C CYS A 441 15.05 10.45 25.97
N ILE A 442 13.82 10.30 25.48
CA ILE A 442 12.97 11.40 24.99
C ILE A 442 12.20 12.09 26.14
N TYR A 443 11.69 11.33 27.11
CA TYR A 443 10.99 11.83 28.31
C TYR A 443 11.42 11.08 29.57
N GLY A 444 11.43 11.78 30.72
CA GLY A 444 11.45 11.14 32.04
C GLY A 444 12.80 10.58 32.51
N CYS A 445 13.92 10.94 31.88
CA CYS A 445 15.25 10.53 32.34
C CYS A 445 15.73 11.37 33.54
N ARG A 446 15.19 11.05 34.74
CA ARG A 446 15.85 11.04 36.07
C ARG A 446 14.83 11.18 37.19
N ASN A 447 14.97 10.34 38.21
CA ASN A 447 14.20 10.36 39.45
C ASN A 447 15.08 10.83 40.64
N ASP A 448 16.10 11.63 40.34
CA ASP A 448 17.23 11.85 41.22
C ASP A 448 17.30 13.35 41.51
N GLY A 449 17.02 13.74 42.75
CA GLY A 449 16.64 15.09 43.20
C GLY A 449 17.66 16.24 43.06
N LYS A 450 18.46 16.30 41.99
CA LYS A 450 19.28 17.46 41.60
C LYS A 450 19.38 17.60 40.08
N GLY A 451 18.74 18.63 39.53
CA GLY A 451 19.21 19.33 38.32
C GLY A 451 18.33 19.21 37.07
N LEU A 452 17.51 20.26 36.86
CA LEU A 452 16.83 20.65 35.62
C LEU A 452 15.77 19.67 35.08
N ASP A 453 14.56 19.80 35.62
CA ASP A 453 13.32 19.26 35.07
C ASP A 453 12.95 20.01 33.78
N PHE A 454 13.57 19.64 32.65
CA PHE A 454 13.17 20.17 31.35
C PHE A 454 11.88 19.48 30.91
N SER A 455 10.76 20.04 31.36
CA SER A 455 9.45 19.63 30.85
C SER A 455 9.43 19.66 29.32
N ALA A 456 8.66 18.75 28.71
CA ALA A 456 8.39 18.74 27.27
C ALA A 456 8.00 20.14 26.74
N THR A 457 7.32 20.93 27.56
CA THR A 457 6.92 22.31 27.28
C THR A 457 8.10 23.27 27.11
N LEU A 458 9.14 23.14 27.94
CA LEU A 458 10.32 24.00 27.86
C LEU A 458 11.19 23.64 26.65
N LEU A 459 11.32 22.34 26.37
CA LEU A 459 11.94 21.83 25.14
C LEU A 459 11.19 22.36 23.91
N LEU A 460 9.88 22.17 23.84
CA LEU A 460 9.09 22.63 22.70
C LEU A 460 9.14 24.16 22.54
N SER A 461 9.10 24.92 23.64
CA SER A 461 9.24 26.39 23.61
C SER A 461 10.60 26.84 23.08
N PHE A 462 11.69 26.20 23.52
CA PHE A 462 13.03 26.41 22.97
C PHE A 462 13.05 26.14 21.47
N TYR A 463 12.57 24.96 21.06
CA TYR A 463 12.57 24.53 19.67
C TYR A 463 11.68 25.38 18.76
N CYS A 464 10.53 25.85 19.24
CA CYS A 464 9.67 26.78 18.50
C CYS A 464 10.35 28.13 18.28
N LYS A 465 11.01 28.70 19.30
CA LYS A 465 11.73 29.97 19.16
C LYS A 465 12.91 29.85 18.21
N VAL A 466 13.61 28.73 18.29
CA VAL A 466 14.72 28.40 17.42
C VAL A 466 14.24 28.15 15.98
N ALA A 467 13.11 27.46 15.79
CA ALA A 467 12.48 27.24 14.50
C ALA A 467 12.11 28.53 13.78
N LEU A 468 11.65 29.55 14.52
CA LEU A 468 11.32 30.87 13.95
C LEU A 468 12.54 31.64 13.44
N THR A 469 13.75 31.22 13.81
CA THR A 469 15.01 31.84 13.36
C THR A 469 15.71 31.06 12.24
N LEU A 470 15.18 29.89 11.86
CA LEU A 470 15.70 29.04 10.78
C LEU A 470 15.13 29.45 9.42
#